data_AF-A0A815BVG1-F1
#
_entry.id   AF-A0A815BVG1-F1
#
_cell.length_a   1.000
_cell.length_b   1.000
_cell.length_c   1.000
_cell.angle_alpha   90.00
_cell.angle_beta   90.00
_cell.angle_gamma   90.00
#
_symmetry.space_group_name_H-M   'P 1'
#
loop_
_entity.id
_entity.type
_entity.pdbx_description
1 polymer ?
#
loop_
_entity_poly.entity_id
_entity_poly.type
_entity_poly.pdbx_seq_one_letter_code
_entity_poly.pdbx_strand_id
1 'polypeptide(L)'
;MGLKDGGFISHMSDVATKMCWENRQHPNIVRLFQILLKRDDLWVKFDRYGMMRPTKGIAFKQNNDDGSVILVDKPEWRSKSNWLHWDQWSIDNEERHKSRGGLVNVPEDDPIRKEIKQIHVRRGSFVIWDSRLPHGNFPNQSDRFRIVQYIAFESAKEDDKYKLTNRIDAVHMRTLNSKADEQLAAIPEPQLTELGEKIVGLRSWKTNEKV
;
A
#
# COMPACT_ATOMS: atom_id res chain seq x y z
N MET A 1 7.65 -10.82 -10.61
CA MET A 1 7.03 -9.48 -10.41
C MET A 1 7.64 -8.52 -11.43
N GLY A 2 6.90 -8.16 -12.48
CA GLY A 2 7.43 -7.33 -13.57
C GLY A 2 7.75 -5.91 -13.12
N LEU A 3 8.86 -5.35 -13.60
CA LEU A 3 9.18 -3.94 -13.44
C LEU A 3 8.08 -3.12 -14.13
N LYS A 4 7.28 -2.39 -13.36
CA LYS A 4 6.43 -1.35 -13.95
C LYS A 4 7.33 -0.16 -14.32
N ASP A 5 7.00 0.50 -15.42
CA ASP A 5 7.74 1.64 -15.96
C ASP A 5 8.10 2.65 -14.86
N GLY A 6 9.40 2.90 -14.67
CA GLY A 6 9.89 3.91 -13.73
C GLY A 6 10.03 3.44 -12.29
N GLY A 7 10.73 2.33 -12.03
CA GLY A 7 11.45 2.13 -10.76
C GLY A 7 10.63 1.90 -9.49
N PHE A 8 9.32 2.09 -9.54
CA PHE A 8 8.40 1.88 -8.43
C PHE A 8 7.83 0.46 -8.48
N ILE A 9 8.10 -0.29 -7.43
CA ILE A 9 7.62 -1.66 -7.26
C ILE A 9 6.50 -1.60 -6.23
N SER A 10 5.27 -1.89 -6.68
CA SER A 10 4.11 -1.98 -5.80
C SER A 10 3.70 -3.43 -5.66
N HIS A 11 3.71 -3.96 -4.43
CA HIS A 11 3.11 -5.26 -4.13
C HIS A 11 1.76 -5.01 -3.45
N MET A 12 0.67 -5.32 -4.15
CA MET A 12 -0.62 -5.51 -3.50
C MET A 12 -0.64 -6.95 -3.03
N SER A 13 -0.35 -7.17 -1.76
CA SER A 13 -0.81 -8.40 -1.13
C SER A 13 -1.32 -8.10 0.25
N ASP A 14 -2.52 -8.61 0.51
CA ASP A 14 -3.06 -8.84 1.84
C ASP A 14 -2.15 -9.80 2.65
N VAL A 15 -1.07 -10.31 2.06
CA VAL A 15 -0.19 -11.34 2.59
C VAL A 15 1.23 -10.84 2.90
N ALA A 16 1.57 -9.57 2.65
CA ALA A 16 2.97 -9.19 2.46
C ALA A 16 3.92 -9.54 3.62
N THR A 17 3.55 -9.28 4.88
CA THR A 17 4.39 -9.56 6.06
C THR A 17 3.55 -9.54 7.36
N LYS A 18 4.06 -10.12 8.45
CA LYS A 18 3.51 -9.93 9.81
C LYS A 18 3.34 -8.45 10.18
N MET A 19 4.36 -7.63 9.89
CA MET A 19 4.38 -6.20 10.17
C MET A 19 3.24 -5.42 9.48
N CYS A 20 2.88 -5.83 8.26
CA CYS A 20 1.76 -5.24 7.51
C CYS A 20 0.45 -5.38 8.31
N TRP A 21 0.21 -6.57 8.86
CA TRP A 21 -0.95 -6.90 9.68
C TRP A 21 -0.91 -6.22 11.05
N GLU A 22 0.25 -6.18 11.70
CA GLU A 22 0.44 -5.48 12.98
C GLU A 22 0.15 -3.98 12.86
N ASN A 23 0.66 -3.33 11.80
CA ASN A 23 0.42 -1.91 11.57
C ASN A 23 -1.06 -1.64 11.29
N ARG A 24 -1.70 -2.32 10.33
CA ARG A 24 -3.08 -1.99 9.95
C ARG A 24 -4.08 -2.11 11.10
N GLN A 25 -3.86 -3.03 12.04
CA GLN A 25 -4.75 -3.21 13.19
C GLN A 25 -4.32 -2.42 14.42
N HIS A 26 -3.26 -1.61 14.32
CA HIS A 26 -2.75 -0.86 15.45
C HIS A 26 -3.81 0.14 15.94
N PRO A 27 -4.19 0.16 17.24
CA PRO A 27 -5.29 0.99 17.75
C PRO A 27 -5.14 2.47 17.40
N ASN A 28 -3.92 3.03 17.52
CA ASN A 28 -3.68 4.43 17.17
C ASN A 28 -3.92 4.74 15.68
N ILE A 29 -3.63 3.80 14.78
CA ILE A 29 -3.88 3.98 13.34
C ILE A 29 -5.38 3.95 13.08
N VAL A 30 -6.08 2.93 13.57
CA VAL A 30 -7.53 2.83 13.38
C VAL A 30 -8.24 4.04 14.01
N ARG A 31 -7.85 4.43 15.23
CA ARG A 31 -8.41 5.59 15.94
C ARG A 31 -8.23 6.90 15.18
N LEU A 32 -7.07 7.09 14.56
CA LEU A 32 -6.81 8.24 13.70
C LEU A 32 -7.82 8.30 12.54
N PHE A 33 -8.04 7.19 11.84
CA PHE A 33 -9.02 7.16 10.74
C PHE A 33 -10.46 7.32 11.24
N GLN A 34 -10.80 6.80 12.42
CA GLN A 34 -12.12 7.02 13.03
C GLN A 34 -12.38 8.51 13.29
N ILE A 35 -11.38 9.23 13.81
CA ILE A 35 -11.45 10.68 14.04
C ILE A 35 -11.62 11.42 12.71
N LEU A 36 -10.78 11.11 11.72
CA LEU A 36 -10.79 11.80 10.43
C LEU A 36 -12.09 11.56 9.65
N LEU A 37 -12.62 10.34 9.68
CA LEU A 37 -13.86 9.95 8.99
C LEU A 37 -15.12 10.17 9.84
N LYS A 38 -14.95 10.65 11.09
CA LYS A 38 -16.03 10.90 12.06
C LYS A 38 -16.97 9.71 12.25
N ARG A 39 -16.41 8.51 12.36
CA ARG A 39 -17.17 7.26 12.54
C ARG A 39 -16.32 6.22 13.24
N ASP A 40 -16.97 5.28 13.93
CA ASP A 40 -16.26 4.21 14.64
C ASP A 40 -16.04 2.97 13.76
N ASP A 41 -16.93 2.71 12.81
CA ASP A 41 -16.97 1.49 12.02
C ASP A 41 -16.19 1.62 10.71
N LEU A 42 -15.08 0.89 10.62
CA LEU A 42 -14.12 0.98 9.51
C LEU A 42 -13.78 -0.39 8.95
N TRP A 43 -13.59 -0.45 7.63
CA TRP A 43 -12.93 -1.55 6.96
C TRP A 43 -11.65 -1.07 6.27
N VAL A 44 -10.62 -1.93 6.26
CA VAL A 44 -9.43 -1.71 5.43
C VAL A 44 -9.87 -1.75 3.96
N LYS A 45 -9.69 -0.66 3.24
CA LYS A 45 -10.01 -0.59 1.80
C LYS A 45 -8.91 -1.23 0.96
N PHE A 46 -7.65 -0.90 1.27
CA PHE A 46 -6.48 -1.53 0.70
C PHE A 46 -5.29 -1.35 1.64
N ASP A 47 -4.32 -2.24 1.50
CA ASP A 47 -3.04 -2.15 2.17
C ASP A 47 -1.95 -2.74 1.26
N ARG A 48 -0.90 -1.94 0.99
CA ARG A 48 0.15 -2.31 0.03
C ARG A 48 1.49 -1.73 0.43
N TYR A 49 2.57 -2.41 0.04
CA TYR A 49 3.90 -1.80 0.05
C TYR A 49 4.21 -1.12 -1.28
N GLY A 50 4.66 0.13 -1.19
CA GLY A 50 5.37 0.81 -2.26
C GLY A 50 6.86 0.79 -1.97
N MET A 51 7.64 0.30 -2.93
CA MET A 51 9.08 0.13 -2.82
C MET A 51 9.79 0.84 -3.97
N MET A 52 10.89 1.52 -3.67
CA MET A 52 11.83 2.04 -4.66
C MET A 52 13.20 1.47 -4.37
N ARG A 53 13.84 0.91 -5.41
CA ARG A 53 15.18 0.33 -5.34
C ARG A 53 16.23 1.42 -5.09
N PRO A 54 17.38 1.08 -4.47
CA PRO A 54 18.55 1.95 -4.53
C PRO A 54 18.98 2.14 -6.00
N THR A 55 19.67 3.24 -6.27
CA THR A 55 20.14 3.61 -7.62
C THR A 55 21.61 4.02 -7.63
N LYS A 56 22.27 4.05 -6.47
CA LYS A 56 23.70 4.31 -6.32
C LYS A 56 24.38 3.15 -5.59
N GLY A 57 25.60 2.82 -5.99
CA GLY A 57 26.49 1.91 -5.26
C GLY A 57 25.91 0.52 -5.02
N ILE A 58 25.21 -0.05 -6.00
CA ILE A 58 24.53 -1.35 -5.83
C ILE A 58 25.55 -2.46 -5.98
N ALA A 59 25.66 -3.32 -4.98
CA ALA A 59 26.56 -4.48 -5.00
C ALA A 59 26.02 -5.58 -5.92
N PHE A 60 26.77 -5.89 -6.98
CA PHE A 60 26.56 -7.07 -7.80
C PHE A 60 27.68 -8.08 -7.53
N LYS A 61 27.32 -9.34 -7.32
CA LYS A 61 28.29 -10.43 -7.20
C LYS A 61 29.04 -10.55 -8.51
N GLN A 62 30.37 -10.58 -8.45
CA GLN A 62 31.17 -10.87 -9.64
C GLN A 62 31.08 -12.37 -9.97
N ASN A 63 31.33 -12.74 -11.23
CA ASN A 63 31.32 -14.14 -11.68
C ASN A 63 32.59 -14.90 -11.25
N ASN A 64 33.12 -14.57 -10.07
CA ASN A 64 34.30 -15.18 -9.47
C ASN A 64 33.87 -15.89 -8.17
N ASP A 65 34.56 -16.97 -7.82
CA ASP A 65 34.24 -17.78 -6.63
C ASP A 65 34.70 -17.15 -5.31
N ASP A 66 35.37 -16.00 -5.35
CA ASP A 66 35.92 -15.31 -4.18
C ASP A 66 34.88 -14.47 -3.39
N GLY A 67 33.64 -14.39 -3.89
CA GLY A 67 32.57 -13.62 -3.26
C GLY A 67 32.73 -12.10 -3.42
N SER A 68 33.65 -11.62 -4.26
CA SER A 68 33.85 -10.21 -4.54
C SER A 68 32.58 -9.58 -5.15
N VAL A 69 32.38 -8.29 -4.82
CA VAL A 69 31.27 -7.49 -5.35
C VAL A 69 31.81 -6.30 -6.12
N ILE A 70 31.09 -5.90 -7.15
CA ILE A 70 31.29 -4.62 -7.84
C ILE A 70 30.13 -3.69 -7.49
N LEU A 71 30.44 -2.42 -7.20
CA LEU A 71 29.45 -1.39 -6.97
C LEU A 71 29.07 -0.75 -8.31
N VAL A 72 27.79 -0.78 -8.65
CA VAL A 72 27.27 -0.26 -9.91
C VAL A 72 26.12 0.70 -9.65
N ASP A 73 26.21 1.89 -10.22
CA ASP A 73 25.09 2.84 -10.23
C ASP A 73 24.03 2.39 -11.25
N LYS A 74 22.76 2.52 -10.87
CA LYS A 74 21.59 2.14 -11.68
C LYS A 74 20.61 3.31 -11.83
N PRO A 75 21.02 4.42 -12.49
CA PRO A 75 20.15 5.58 -12.68
C PRO A 75 18.87 5.25 -13.45
N GLU A 76 18.86 4.20 -14.27
CA GLU A 76 17.71 3.69 -15.01
C GLU A 76 16.67 2.98 -14.13
N TRP A 77 17.00 2.67 -12.86
CA TRP A 77 16.06 2.12 -11.89
C TRP A 77 15.22 3.18 -11.19
N ARG A 78 15.45 4.46 -11.48
CA ARG A 78 14.70 5.60 -10.92
C ARG A 78 13.27 5.64 -11.45
N SER A 79 12.38 6.23 -10.65
CA SER A 79 11.05 6.63 -11.13
C SER A 79 11.11 7.90 -11.96
N LYS A 80 10.00 8.18 -12.68
CA LYS A 80 9.82 9.46 -13.37
C LYS A 80 9.91 10.61 -12.35
N SER A 81 10.55 11.70 -12.74
CA SER A 81 10.76 12.88 -11.89
C SER A 81 9.52 13.73 -11.68
N ASN A 82 8.54 13.60 -12.58
CA ASN A 82 7.35 14.45 -12.65
C ASN A 82 6.04 13.70 -12.32
N TRP A 83 6.13 12.55 -11.65
CA TRP A 83 4.96 11.72 -11.33
C TRP A 83 4.10 12.38 -10.24
N LEU A 84 3.15 13.20 -10.68
CA LEU A 84 2.16 13.91 -9.87
C LEU A 84 0.76 13.60 -10.42
N HIS A 85 -0.12 13.11 -9.57
CA HIS A 85 -1.46 12.70 -9.94
C HIS A 85 -2.46 12.88 -8.81
N TRP A 86 -3.74 12.98 -9.17
CA TRP A 86 -4.84 12.70 -8.27
C TRP A 86 -5.19 11.22 -8.32
N ASP A 87 -5.55 10.70 -7.15
CA ASP A 87 -6.21 9.42 -7.05
C ASP A 87 -7.63 9.55 -7.63
N GLN A 88 -7.88 8.91 -8.79
CA GLN A 88 -9.23 8.85 -9.33
C GLN A 88 -10.03 7.80 -8.54
N TRP A 89 -10.58 8.22 -7.41
CA TRP A 89 -11.50 7.43 -6.60
C TRP A 89 -12.71 8.27 -6.23
N SER A 90 -13.56 8.56 -7.20
CA SER A 90 -14.90 9.09 -6.91
C SER A 90 -15.67 8.00 -6.15
N ILE A 91 -16.05 8.32 -4.91
CA ILE A 91 -16.94 7.49 -4.10
C ILE A 91 -18.32 7.32 -4.78
N ASP A 92 -18.65 8.17 -5.77
CA ASP A 92 -20.00 8.28 -6.35
C ASP A 92 -20.10 8.28 -7.90
N ASN A 93 -19.08 7.85 -8.67
CA ASN A 93 -19.33 7.66 -10.11
C ASN A 93 -19.98 6.30 -10.37
N GLU A 94 -21.29 6.33 -10.61
CA GLU A 94 -22.06 5.21 -11.18
C GLU A 94 -21.52 4.77 -12.54
N GLU A 95 -20.80 5.65 -13.26
CA GLU A 95 -20.15 5.36 -14.55
C GLU A 95 -18.79 4.63 -14.45
N ARG A 96 -18.66 3.70 -13.50
CA ARG A 96 -17.42 2.95 -13.22
C ARG A 96 -16.88 2.07 -14.35
N HIS A 97 -17.55 2.01 -15.50
CA HIS A 97 -17.35 0.93 -16.47
C HIS A 97 -16.30 1.17 -17.56
N LYS A 98 -15.66 2.34 -17.67
CA LYS A 98 -14.85 2.65 -18.87
C LYS A 98 -13.38 3.03 -18.69
N SER A 99 -12.90 3.36 -17.48
CA SER A 99 -11.46 3.62 -17.27
C SER A 99 -10.85 2.71 -16.20
N ARG A 100 -10.31 1.56 -16.64
CA ARG A 100 -9.32 0.83 -15.83
C ARG A 100 -8.02 1.65 -15.79
N GLY A 101 -7.87 2.53 -14.80
CA GLY A 101 -6.66 3.33 -14.63
C GLY A 101 -6.85 4.52 -13.70
N GLY A 102 -6.97 4.26 -12.40
CA GLY A 102 -7.43 5.21 -11.38
C GLY A 102 -6.49 6.34 -10.97
N LEU A 103 -5.77 6.97 -11.91
CA LEU A 103 -4.95 8.15 -11.64
C LEU A 103 -5.22 9.23 -12.71
N VAL A 104 -5.49 10.46 -12.27
CA VAL A 104 -5.53 11.63 -13.15
C VAL A 104 -4.21 12.37 -13.02
N ASN A 105 -3.36 12.32 -14.05
CA ASN A 105 -2.09 13.04 -14.04
C ASN A 105 -2.32 14.55 -14.09
N VAL A 106 -1.55 15.30 -13.30
CA VAL A 106 -1.53 16.76 -13.39
C VAL A 106 -0.81 17.16 -14.69
N PRO A 107 -1.33 18.07 -15.52
CA PRO A 107 -0.64 18.55 -16.73
C PRO A 107 0.74 19.14 -16.43
N GLU A 108 1.71 19.03 -17.35
CA GLU A 108 3.09 19.49 -17.12
C GLU A 108 3.22 21.01 -16.97
N ASP A 109 2.32 21.75 -17.60
CA ASP A 109 2.21 23.22 -17.59
C ASP A 109 1.33 23.75 -16.46
N ASP A 110 0.72 22.87 -15.65
CA ASP A 110 -0.15 23.28 -14.55
C ASP A 110 0.65 24.06 -13.48
N PRO A 111 0.22 25.28 -13.10
CA PRO A 111 0.92 26.10 -12.12
C PRO A 111 1.05 25.44 -10.75
N ILE A 112 0.17 24.50 -10.36
CA ILE A 112 0.28 23.76 -9.09
C ILE A 112 1.61 23.01 -8.96
N ARG A 113 2.26 22.66 -10.09
CA ARG A 113 3.56 21.98 -10.07
C ARG A 113 4.67 22.83 -9.45
N LYS A 114 4.53 24.16 -9.42
CA LYS A 114 5.47 25.08 -8.76
C LYS A 114 5.31 25.06 -7.24
N GLU A 115 4.18 24.57 -6.74
CA GLU A 115 3.85 24.54 -5.31
C GLU A 115 4.18 23.20 -4.65
N ILE A 116 4.70 22.21 -5.39
CA ILE A 116 5.02 20.88 -4.87
C ILE A 116 6.05 21.00 -3.73
N LYS A 117 5.73 20.41 -2.58
CA LYS A 117 6.66 20.27 -1.44
C LYS A 117 7.00 18.81 -1.21
N GLN A 118 8.28 18.54 -1.01
CA GLN A 118 8.75 17.22 -0.60
C GLN A 118 8.60 17.05 0.91
N ILE A 119 7.81 16.05 1.31
CA ILE A 119 7.59 15.72 2.72
C ILE A 119 8.62 14.68 3.15
N HIS A 120 9.55 15.08 4.02
CA HIS A 120 10.59 14.22 4.57
C HIS A 120 10.17 13.69 5.93
N VAL A 121 10.27 12.38 6.10
CA VAL A 121 9.91 11.72 7.37
C VAL A 121 10.92 10.64 7.74
N ARG A 122 11.06 10.39 9.04
CA ARG A 122 11.91 9.30 9.56
C ARG A 122 11.15 7.98 9.54
N ARG A 123 11.86 6.85 9.56
CA ARG A 123 11.25 5.52 9.79
C ARG A 123 10.35 5.58 11.03
N GLY A 124 9.12 5.05 10.92
CA GLY A 124 8.13 5.05 11.99
C GLY A 124 7.22 6.28 12.04
N SER A 125 7.46 7.29 11.19
CA SER A 125 6.53 8.41 11.01
C SER A 125 5.36 8.01 10.10
N PHE A 126 4.22 8.66 10.31
CA PHE A 126 3.05 8.55 9.43
C PHE A 126 2.88 9.82 8.61
N VAL A 127 2.56 9.65 7.33
CA VAL A 127 2.08 10.73 6.47
C VAL A 127 0.63 10.41 6.13
N ILE A 128 -0.25 11.36 6.37
CA ILE A 128 -1.69 11.24 6.13
C ILE A 128 -2.04 12.32 5.11
N TRP A 129 -2.82 11.96 4.11
CA TRP A 129 -3.33 12.90 3.13
C TRP A 129 -4.76 12.51 2.74
N ASP A 130 -5.49 13.52 2.29
CA ASP A 130 -6.78 13.34 1.63
C ASP A 130 -6.52 12.84 0.20
N SER A 131 -7.28 11.84 -0.28
CA SER A 131 -7.11 11.31 -1.64
C SER A 131 -7.36 12.35 -2.74
N ARG A 132 -8.02 13.47 -2.42
CA ARG A 132 -8.21 14.62 -3.32
C ARG A 132 -6.96 15.50 -3.45
N LEU A 133 -5.93 15.28 -2.63
CA LEU A 133 -4.64 15.97 -2.73
C LEU A 133 -3.84 15.37 -3.90
N PRO A 134 -3.43 16.18 -4.90
CA PRO A 134 -2.50 15.69 -5.91
C PRO A 134 -1.17 15.35 -5.25
N HIS A 135 -0.68 14.14 -5.48
CA HIS A 135 0.51 13.62 -4.83
C HIS A 135 1.32 12.76 -5.79
N GLY A 136 2.52 12.40 -5.34
CA GLY A 136 3.53 11.85 -6.22
C GLY A 136 4.72 11.29 -5.46
N ASN A 137 5.59 10.61 -6.18
CA ASN A 137 6.86 10.18 -5.63
C ASN A 137 8.02 10.82 -6.39
N PHE A 138 8.99 11.34 -5.65
CA PHE A 138 10.27 11.73 -6.22
C PHE A 138 11.14 10.49 -6.52
N PRO A 139 12.02 10.54 -7.53
CA PRO A 139 12.94 9.45 -7.84
C PRO A 139 13.87 9.14 -6.67
N ASN A 140 14.07 7.86 -6.36
CA ASN A 140 15.09 7.45 -5.39
C ASN A 140 16.48 7.62 -5.98
N GLN A 141 17.32 8.46 -5.37
CA GLN A 141 18.70 8.73 -5.81
C GLN A 141 19.75 8.30 -4.78
N SER A 142 19.40 7.34 -3.92
CA SER A 142 20.22 6.86 -2.82
C SER A 142 20.74 5.42 -3.04
N ASP A 143 21.61 4.99 -2.14
CA ASP A 143 22.12 3.64 -1.96
C ASP A 143 21.19 2.75 -1.11
N ARG A 144 20.03 3.28 -0.69
CA ARG A 144 19.08 2.58 0.18
C ARG A 144 17.74 2.35 -0.49
N PHE A 145 17.05 1.29 -0.09
CA PHE A 145 15.64 1.11 -0.41
C PHE A 145 14.79 2.19 0.26
N ARG A 146 13.79 2.70 -0.46
CA ARG A 146 12.67 3.45 0.12
C ARG A 146 11.45 2.55 0.12
N ILE A 147 10.96 2.20 1.30
CA ILE A 147 9.80 1.33 1.49
C ILE A 147 8.77 2.07 2.33
N VAL A 148 7.52 2.08 1.86
CA VAL A 148 6.38 2.67 2.57
C VAL A 148 5.20 1.71 2.52
N GLN A 149 4.48 1.59 3.64
CA GLN A 149 3.19 0.90 3.69
C GLN A 149 2.09 1.95 3.46
N TYR A 150 1.23 1.72 2.47
CA TYR A 150 0.02 2.51 2.25
C TYR A 150 -1.15 1.78 2.87
N ILE A 151 -1.86 2.43 3.79
CA ILE A 151 -3.05 1.88 4.44
C ILE A 151 -4.19 2.87 4.18
N ALA A 152 -5.32 2.37 3.69
CA ALA A 152 -6.54 3.14 3.53
C ALA A 152 -7.71 2.45 4.22
N PHE A 153 -8.55 3.26 4.86
CA PHE A 153 -9.82 2.81 5.45
C PHE A 153 -11.00 3.40 4.69
N GLU A 154 -12.10 2.67 4.71
CA GLU A 154 -13.42 3.13 4.31
C GLU A 154 -14.44 2.76 5.37
N SER A 155 -15.65 3.30 5.24
CA SER A 155 -16.80 2.92 6.05
C SER A 155 -17.06 1.42 5.99
N ALA A 156 -17.30 0.78 7.13
CA ALA A 156 -17.81 -0.58 7.13
C ALA A 156 -19.22 -0.60 6.49
N LYS A 157 -19.44 -1.49 5.53
CA LYS A 157 -20.73 -1.65 4.82
C LYS A 157 -21.30 -3.04 5.10
N GLU A 158 -21.53 -3.36 6.36
CA GLU A 158 -21.95 -4.72 6.82
C GLU A 158 -23.27 -5.21 6.22
N ASP A 159 -24.10 -4.27 5.77
CA ASP A 159 -25.38 -4.57 5.12
C ASP A 159 -25.17 -4.97 3.64
N ASP A 160 -24.02 -4.64 3.04
CA ASP A 160 -23.61 -5.09 1.71
C ASP A 160 -22.96 -6.48 1.81
N LYS A 161 -23.81 -7.52 1.78
CA LYS A 161 -23.38 -8.91 1.92
C LYS A 161 -22.35 -9.33 0.87
N TYR A 162 -22.44 -8.81 -0.34
CA TYR A 162 -21.45 -9.10 -1.39
C TYR A 162 -20.05 -8.58 -1.01
N LYS A 163 -19.95 -7.33 -0.55
CA LYS A 163 -18.67 -6.79 -0.07
C LYS A 163 -18.16 -7.53 1.17
N LEU A 164 -19.05 -7.87 2.10
CA LEU A 164 -18.68 -8.61 3.30
C LEU A 164 -18.10 -9.99 2.95
N THR A 165 -18.79 -10.77 2.12
CA THR A 165 -18.32 -12.09 1.67
C THR A 165 -16.98 -11.98 0.95
N ASN A 166 -16.80 -11.06 0.00
CA ASN A 166 -15.52 -10.89 -0.69
C ASN A 166 -14.35 -10.55 0.25
N ARG A 167 -14.61 -9.84 1.35
CA ARG A 167 -13.59 -9.50 2.35
C ARG A 167 -13.20 -10.71 3.19
N ILE A 168 -14.19 -11.46 3.66
CA ILE A 168 -13.99 -12.73 4.37
C ILE A 168 -13.21 -13.68 3.47
N ASP A 169 -13.64 -13.83 2.21
CA ASP A 169 -12.98 -14.65 1.21
C ASP A 169 -11.56 -14.18 0.95
N ALA A 170 -11.28 -12.87 0.85
CA ALA A 170 -9.91 -12.38 0.65
C ALA A 170 -8.97 -12.80 1.81
N VAL A 171 -9.46 -12.78 3.06
CA VAL A 171 -8.67 -13.24 4.21
C VAL A 171 -8.49 -14.76 4.19
N HIS A 172 -9.52 -15.53 3.83
CA HIS A 172 -9.46 -17.00 3.73
C HIS A 172 -8.65 -17.48 2.52
N MET A 173 -8.76 -16.82 1.38
CA MET A 173 -7.99 -17.09 0.16
C MET A 173 -6.51 -16.82 0.39
N ARG A 174 -6.14 -15.89 1.28
CA ARG A 174 -4.77 -15.79 1.78
C ARG A 174 -4.32 -17.10 2.44
N THR A 175 -5.13 -17.70 3.31
CA THR A 175 -4.83 -18.99 3.96
C THR A 175 -4.76 -20.15 2.97
N LEU A 176 -5.52 -20.10 1.89
CA LEU A 176 -5.47 -21.10 0.82
C LEU A 176 -4.23 -20.93 -0.07
N ASN A 177 -3.90 -19.69 -0.47
CA ASN A 177 -2.72 -19.40 -1.30
C ASN A 177 -1.40 -19.69 -0.55
N SER A 178 -1.34 -19.49 0.76
CA SER A 178 -0.16 -19.87 1.55
C SER A 178 0.09 -21.38 1.60
N LYS A 179 -0.90 -22.23 1.27
CA LYS A 179 -0.71 -23.68 1.16
C LYS A 179 -0.17 -24.11 -0.21
N ALA A 180 -0.30 -23.28 -1.23
CA ALA A 180 0.06 -23.59 -2.62
C ALA A 180 1.38 -22.95 -3.07
N ASP A 181 1.87 -21.92 -2.37
CA ASP A 181 3.09 -21.19 -2.69
C ASP A 181 4.06 -21.26 -1.50
N GLU A 182 5.23 -21.85 -1.71
CA GLU A 182 6.26 -22.06 -0.68
C GLU A 182 6.79 -20.73 -0.08
N GLN A 183 6.84 -19.66 -0.88
CA GLN A 183 7.24 -18.34 -0.39
C GLN A 183 6.16 -17.71 0.47
N LEU A 184 4.87 -17.95 0.15
CA LEU A 184 3.75 -17.52 0.99
C LEU A 184 3.59 -18.40 2.23
N ALA A 185 3.91 -19.70 2.14
CA ALA A 185 3.90 -20.64 3.26
C ALA A 185 4.89 -20.25 4.35
N ALA A 186 6.02 -19.64 3.97
CA ALA A 186 7.02 -19.12 4.89
C ALA A 186 6.55 -17.86 5.65
N ILE A 187 5.44 -17.24 5.26
CA ILE A 187 4.89 -16.05 5.93
C ILE A 187 3.90 -16.52 7.02
N PRO A 188 4.14 -16.22 8.31
CA PRO A 188 3.22 -16.59 9.38
C PRO A 188 1.79 -16.09 9.15
N GLU A 189 0.81 -16.86 9.64
CA GLU A 189 -0.58 -16.41 9.69
C GLU A 189 -0.71 -15.17 10.59
N PRO A 190 -1.51 -14.17 10.16
CA PRO A 190 -1.69 -12.94 10.90
C PRO A 190 -2.45 -13.24 12.17
N GLN A 191 -1.90 -12.80 13.28
CA GLN A 191 -2.59 -12.85 14.56
C GLN A 191 -3.50 -11.62 14.63
N LEU A 192 -4.77 -11.81 14.31
CA LEU A 192 -5.77 -10.74 14.37
C LEU A 192 -6.22 -10.53 15.82
N THR A 193 -6.16 -9.28 16.25
CA THR A 193 -6.85 -8.79 17.44
C THR A 193 -8.35 -8.70 17.18
N GLU A 194 -9.18 -8.48 18.21
CA GLU A 194 -10.62 -8.20 18.00
C GLU A 194 -10.84 -7.02 17.04
N LEU A 195 -10.02 -5.97 17.16
CA LEU A 195 -10.03 -4.83 16.24
C LEU A 195 -9.60 -5.24 14.83
N GLY A 196 -8.60 -6.11 14.73
CA GLY A 196 -8.15 -6.73 13.48
C GLY A 196 -9.25 -7.49 12.76
N GLU A 197 -10.02 -8.30 13.49
CA GLU A 197 -11.18 -9.03 12.97
C GLU A 197 -12.26 -8.06 12.44
N LYS A 198 -12.52 -6.97 13.17
CA LYS A 198 -13.48 -5.93 12.78
C LYS A 198 -13.09 -5.22 11.49
N ILE A 199 -11.83 -4.76 11.38
CA ILE A 199 -11.38 -3.99 10.20
C ILE A 199 -11.29 -4.82 8.91
N VAL A 200 -11.31 -6.15 9.00
CA VAL A 200 -11.35 -7.03 7.83
C VAL A 200 -12.70 -7.72 7.61
N GLY A 201 -13.69 -7.47 8.47
CA GLY A 201 -15.05 -8.00 8.31
C GLY A 201 -15.28 -9.41 8.87
N LEU A 202 -14.35 -9.96 9.65
CA LEU A 202 -14.52 -11.24 10.36
C LEU A 202 -15.31 -11.09 11.68
N ARG A 203 -15.51 -9.85 12.13
CA ARG A 203 -16.33 -9.51 13.30
C ARG A 203 -17.16 -8.26 13.00
N SER A 204 -18.41 -8.27 13.42
CA SER A 204 -19.29 -7.11 13.25
C SER A 204 -18.88 -5.96 14.17
N TRP A 205 -18.87 -4.74 13.63
CA TRP A 205 -18.82 -3.49 14.37
C TRP A 205 -20.12 -3.21 15.12
N LYS A 206 -21.26 -3.71 14.64
CA LYS A 206 -22.59 -3.49 15.24
C LYS A 206 -22.85 -4.40 16.43
N THR A 207 -22.67 -5.72 16.26
CA THR A 207 -23.01 -6.72 17.30
C THR A 207 -21.81 -7.19 18.10
N ASN A 208 -20.59 -6.91 17.64
CA ASN A 208 -19.35 -7.47 18.16
C ASN A 208 -19.23 -9.01 18.00
N GLU A 209 -20.12 -9.64 17.24
CA GLU A 209 -20.09 -11.09 17.00
C GLU A 209 -19.19 -11.44 15.81
N LYS A 210 -18.62 -12.65 15.83
CA LYS A 210 -17.89 -13.18 14.66
C LYS A 210 -18.89 -13.46 13.53
N VAL A 211 -18.46 -13.14 12.31
CA VAL A 211 -19.24 -13.35 11.07
C VAL A 211 -18.94 -14.72 10.49
#